data_AF-A0A9W5TC18-F1
#
_entry.id   AF-A0A9W5TC18-F1
#
_cell.length_a   1.000
_cell.length_b   1.000
_cell.length_c   1.000
_cell.angle_alpha   90.00
_cell.angle_beta   90.00
_cell.angle_gamma   90.00
#
_symmetry.space_group_name_H-M   'P 1'
#
loop_
_entity.id
_entity.type
_entity.pdbx_description
1 polymer ?
#
loop_
_entity_poly.entity_id
_entity_poly.type
_entity_poly.pdbx_seq_one_letter_code
_entity_poly.pdbx_strand_id
1 'polypeptide(L)'
;MDMSSDSVAEIEATLGAIDRVMNKLEVETLTSVNTAYATCSAECGPIMQYIGAGYYVKRAPMVVKRALEHRKKMAQKEEEEKVIRVKQEASKEAQHTKVRCRVNMPELTVVQAGDTIEIVERYDSSDEDTM
;
A
#
# COMPACT_ATOMS: atom_id res chain seq x y z
N MET A 1 13.50 18.22 -0.53
CA MET A 1 13.97 17.41 -1.67
C MET A 1 13.02 16.23 -1.74
N ASP A 2 12.18 16.20 -2.78
CA ASP A 2 11.19 15.13 -2.96
C ASP A 2 11.92 13.81 -3.12
N MET A 3 11.89 13.00 -2.06
CA MET A 3 12.04 11.56 -2.18
C MET A 3 10.82 11.13 -3.00
N SER A 4 10.99 10.99 -4.32
CA SER A 4 9.94 10.48 -5.19
C SER A 4 9.41 9.21 -4.54
N SER A 5 8.17 9.26 -4.08
CA SER A 5 7.45 8.10 -3.60
C SER A 5 7.27 7.20 -4.80
N ASP A 6 8.26 6.34 -5.06
CA ASP A 6 8.17 5.34 -6.11
C ASP A 6 6.84 4.62 -5.88
N SER A 7 5.95 4.71 -6.86
CA SER A 7 4.63 4.11 -6.73
C SER A 7 4.80 2.59 -6.58
N VAL A 8 3.88 1.91 -5.88
CA VAL A 8 3.95 0.45 -5.72
C VAL A 8 4.10 -0.25 -7.08
N ALA A 9 3.46 0.31 -8.13
CA ALA A 9 3.56 -0.17 -9.51
C ALA A 9 4.98 -0.08 -10.09
N GLU A 10 5.72 1.01 -9.82
CA GLU A 10 7.12 1.15 -10.28
C GLU A 10 8.06 0.18 -9.57
N ILE A 11 7.83 -0.06 -8.28
CA ILE A 11 8.57 -1.06 -7.51
C ILE A 11 8.32 -2.47 -8.07
N GLU A 12 7.07 -2.80 -8.38
CA GLU A 12 6.70 -4.08 -9.01
C GLU A 12 7.30 -4.27 -10.39
N ALA A 13 7.25 -3.23 -11.23
CA ALA A 13 7.87 -3.25 -12.55
C ALA A 13 9.38 -3.51 -12.45
N THR A 14 10.05 -2.86 -11.50
CA THR A 14 11.49 -3.04 -11.26
C THR A 14 11.81 -4.44 -10.75
N LEU A 15 11.02 -4.98 -9.82
CA LEU A 15 11.16 -6.36 -9.32
C LEU A 15 10.99 -7.37 -10.46
N GLY A 16 9.97 -7.20 -11.30
CA GLY A 16 9.74 -8.06 -12.46
C GLY A 16 10.87 -7.98 -13.49
N ALA A 17 11.47 -6.80 -13.68
CA ALA A 17 12.66 -6.65 -14.53
C ALA A 17 13.87 -7.39 -13.94
N ILE A 18 14.12 -7.30 -12.63
CA ILE A 18 15.20 -8.01 -11.95
C ILE A 18 15.03 -9.53 -12.11
N ASP A 19 13.81 -10.06 -11.92
CA ASP A 19 13.54 -11.50 -12.05
C ASP A 19 13.85 -12.04 -13.45
N ARG A 20 13.67 -11.22 -14.49
CA ARG A 20 14.00 -11.61 -15.88
C ARG A 20 15.50 -11.70 -16.14
N VAL A 21 16.31 -10.95 -15.40
CA VAL A 21 17.77 -10.85 -15.62
C VAL A 21 18.60 -11.69 -14.65
N MET A 22 18.09 -12.04 -13.46
CA MET A 22 18.89 -12.73 -12.43
C MET A 22 19.54 -14.05 -12.87
N ASN A 23 18.92 -14.78 -13.80
CA ASN A 23 19.39 -16.10 -14.25
C ASN A 23 20.02 -16.06 -15.66
N LYS A 24 20.33 -14.87 -16.17
CA LYS A 24 20.91 -14.66 -17.50
C LYS A 24 22.25 -13.96 -17.38
N LEU A 25 23.10 -14.15 -18.37
CA LEU A 25 24.35 -13.38 -18.50
C LEU A 25 24.12 -12.11 -19.30
N GLU A 26 23.36 -12.23 -20.39
CA GLU A 26 23.02 -11.13 -21.28
C GLU A 26 21.57 -11.24 -21.74
N VAL A 27 20.98 -10.09 -22.09
CA VAL A 27 19.64 -9.99 -22.66
C VAL A 27 19.62 -8.96 -23.79
N GLU A 28 19.02 -9.34 -24.92
CA GLU A 28 18.65 -8.36 -25.96
C GLU A 28 17.47 -7.52 -25.47
N THR A 29 17.64 -6.19 -25.51
CA THR A 29 16.68 -5.23 -24.94
C THR A 29 16.57 -3.98 -25.81
N LEU A 30 15.53 -3.19 -25.55
CA LEU A 30 15.37 -1.85 -26.09
C LEU A 30 15.70 -0.84 -25.00
N THR A 31 16.67 0.02 -25.26
CA THR A 31 16.98 1.16 -24.38
C THR A 31 16.31 2.43 -24.90
N SER A 32 15.81 3.25 -23.99
CA SER A 32 15.24 4.55 -24.35
C SER A 32 16.34 5.62 -24.35
N VAL A 33 16.48 6.32 -25.48
CA VAL A 33 17.43 7.44 -25.64
C VAL A 33 16.65 8.63 -26.19
N ASN A 34 16.52 9.69 -25.40
CA ASN A 34 15.83 10.93 -25.80
C ASN A 34 14.48 10.67 -26.52
N THR A 35 13.59 9.89 -25.91
CA THR A 35 12.27 9.47 -26.45
C THR A 35 12.28 8.50 -27.63
N ALA A 36 13.43 8.18 -28.21
CA ALA A 36 13.60 7.09 -29.17
C ALA A 36 13.96 5.77 -28.48
N TYR A 37 13.81 4.65 -29.18
CA TYR A 37 14.24 3.33 -28.71
C TYR A 37 15.37 2.79 -29.59
N ALA A 38 16.38 2.20 -28.96
CA ALA A 38 17.51 1.56 -29.64
C ALA A 38 17.66 0.11 -29.15
N THR A 39 17.99 -0.80 -30.06
CA THR A 39 18.31 -2.21 -29.72
C THR A 39 19.71 -2.33 -29.13
N CYS A 40 19.87 -3.08 -28.05
CA CYS A 40 21.16 -3.34 -27.42
C CYS A 40 21.20 -4.71 -26.72
N SER A 41 22.40 -5.28 -26.58
CA SER A 41 22.65 -6.36 -25.61
C SER A 41 23.03 -5.73 -24.26
N ALA A 42 22.37 -6.16 -23.18
CA ALA A 42 22.63 -5.68 -21.83
C ALA A 42 23.15 -6.83 -20.97
N GLU A 43 24.29 -6.59 -20.30
CA GLU A 43 24.84 -7.50 -19.30
C GLU A 43 23.93 -7.51 -18.05
N CYS A 44 23.56 -8.69 -17.59
CA CYS A 44 22.66 -8.91 -16.45
C CYS A 44 23.37 -8.83 -15.08
N GLY A 45 24.62 -8.35 -15.07
CA GLY A 45 25.52 -8.31 -13.92
C GLY A 45 25.13 -7.28 -12.84
N PRO A 46 26.11 -6.68 -12.13
CA PRO A 46 25.80 -5.79 -11.01
C PRO A 46 24.95 -4.60 -11.46
N ILE A 47 23.83 -4.39 -10.75
CA ILE A 47 22.88 -3.32 -11.03
C ILE A 47 23.38 -2.02 -10.41
N MET A 48 23.26 -0.94 -11.16
CA MET A 48 23.53 0.42 -10.67
C MET A 48 22.33 0.93 -9.88
N GLN A 49 22.48 1.07 -8.57
CA GLN A 49 21.46 1.65 -7.69
C GLN A 49 21.77 3.12 -7.40
N TYR A 50 20.82 4.01 -7.67
CA TYR A 50 20.90 5.41 -7.23
C TYR A 50 20.69 5.51 -5.71
N ILE A 51 21.55 6.26 -5.03
CA ILE A 51 21.49 6.45 -3.57
C ILE A 51 21.27 7.90 -3.14
N GLY A 52 21.10 8.82 -4.08
CA GLY A 52 20.92 10.25 -3.81
C GLY A 52 22.16 11.10 -4.11
N ALA A 53 21.98 12.43 -4.16
CA ALA A 53 23.04 13.42 -4.37
C ALA A 53 23.95 13.15 -5.60
N GLY A 54 23.40 12.54 -6.66
CA GLY A 54 24.15 12.19 -7.86
C GLY A 54 25.01 10.92 -7.74
N TYR A 55 24.95 10.20 -6.62
CA TYR A 55 25.74 9.00 -6.39
C TYR A 55 25.00 7.72 -6.79
N TYR A 56 25.78 6.79 -7.35
CA TYR A 56 25.34 5.45 -7.74
C TYR A 56 26.27 4.40 -7.17
N VAL A 57 25.72 3.24 -6.80
CA VAL A 57 26.46 2.12 -6.24
C VAL A 57 26.14 0.85 -7.03
N LYS A 58 27.18 0.11 -7.42
CA LYS A 58 27.04 -1.24 -8.00
C LYS A 58 26.64 -2.22 -6.91
N ARG A 59 25.52 -2.93 -7.11
CA ARG A 59 25.06 -3.97 -6.18
C ARG A 59 24.69 -5.24 -6.92
N ALA A 60 24.84 -6.37 -6.24
CA ALA A 60 24.34 -7.65 -6.75
C ALA A 60 22.80 -7.58 -6.91
N PRO A 61 22.22 -8.15 -7.98
CA PRO A 61 20.78 -8.13 -8.23
C PRO A 61 19.94 -8.59 -7.03
N MET A 62 20.38 -9.65 -6.34
CA MET A 62 19.72 -10.19 -5.14
C MET A 62 19.61 -9.18 -3.99
N VAL A 63 20.60 -8.31 -3.83
CA VAL A 63 20.59 -7.28 -2.76
C VAL A 63 19.57 -6.20 -3.08
N VAL A 64 19.50 -5.78 -4.35
CA VAL A 64 18.54 -4.78 -4.82
C VAL A 64 17.11 -5.33 -4.73
N LYS A 65 16.90 -6.59 -5.12
CA LYS A 65 15.61 -7.28 -5.00
C LYS A 65 15.06 -7.26 -3.56
N ARG A 66 15.87 -7.67 -2.58
CA ARG A 66 15.47 -7.65 -1.16
C ARG A 66 15.14 -6.26 -0.65
N ALA A 67 15.91 -5.25 -1.07
CA ALA A 67 15.65 -3.87 -0.70
C ALA A 67 14.32 -3.35 -1.28
N LEU A 68 14.02 -3.67 -2.54
CA LEU A 68 12.77 -3.32 -3.20
C LEU A 68 11.56 -4.05 -2.60
N GLU A 69 11.68 -5.34 -2.27
CA GLU A 69 10.64 -6.09 -1.56
C GLU A 69 10.32 -5.47 -0.19
N HIS A 70 11.35 -5.03 0.53
CA HIS A 70 11.17 -4.32 1.80
C HIS A 70 10.47 -2.97 1.60
N ARG A 71 10.89 -2.17 0.60
CA ARG A 71 10.22 -0.90 0.27
C ARG A 71 8.76 -1.11 -0.14
N LYS A 72 8.46 -2.15 -0.93
CA LYS A 72 7.10 -2.53 -1.30
C LYS A 72 6.24 -2.79 -0.07
N LYS A 73 6.74 -3.61 0.88
CA LYS A 73 6.01 -3.90 2.12
C LYS A 73 5.73 -2.66 2.96
N MET A 74 6.65 -1.69 3.00
CA MET A 74 6.45 -0.44 3.72
C MET A 74 5.44 0.47 3.02
N ALA A 75 5.55 0.62 1.70
CA ALA A 75 4.61 1.42 0.90
C ALA A 75 3.18 0.87 0.99
N GLN A 76 3.00 -0.45 0.94
CA GLN A 76 1.70 -1.09 1.10
C GLN A 76 1.09 -0.85 2.49
N LYS A 77 1.90 -0.94 3.56
CA LYS A 77 1.45 -0.60 4.91
C LYS A 77 1.03 0.86 5.04
N GLU A 78 1.77 1.78 4.44
CA GLU A 78 1.41 3.19 4.43
C GLU A 78 0.10 3.47 3.67
N GLU A 79 -0.15 2.77 2.56
CA GLU A 79 -1.43 2.84 1.85
C GLU A 79 -2.58 2.27 2.69
N GLU A 80 -2.40 1.11 3.32
CA GLU A 80 -3.39 0.50 4.21
C GLU A 80 -3.73 1.42 5.39
N GLU A 81 -2.73 2.02 6.04
CA GLU A 81 -2.94 2.97 7.14
C GLU A 81 -3.69 4.24 6.70
N LYS A 82 -3.44 4.74 5.49
CA LYS A 82 -4.20 5.87 4.92
C LYS A 82 -5.67 5.50 4.71
N VAL A 83 -5.96 4.31 4.20
CA VAL A 83 -7.34 3.83 4.01
C VAL A 83 -8.09 3.71 5.35
N ILE A 84 -7.41 3.26 6.40
CA ILE A 84 -8.00 3.15 7.75
C ILE A 84 -8.34 4.54 8.31
N ARG A 85 -7.45 5.54 8.14
CA ARG A 85 -7.69 6.92 8.61
C ARG A 85 -8.87 7.59 7.91
N VAL A 86 -8.99 7.43 6.59
CA VAL A 86 -10.12 7.98 5.82
C VAL A 86 -11.46 7.35 6.24
N LYS A 87 -11.49 6.04 6.55
CA LYS A 87 -12.70 5.39 7.09
C LYS A 87 -13.11 5.92 8.46
N GLN A 88 -12.14 6.27 9.32
CA GLN A 88 -12.42 6.82 10.65
C GLN A 88 -12.87 8.29 10.62
N GLU A 89 -12.37 9.08 9.68
CA GLU A 89 -12.78 10.49 9.52
C GLU A 89 -14.19 10.62 8.93
N ALA A 90 -14.56 9.79 7.94
CA ALA A 90 -15.91 9.74 7.39
C ALA A 90 -16.98 9.34 8.44
N SER A 91 -16.59 8.57 9.46
CA SER A 91 -17.49 8.21 10.56
C SER A 91 -17.72 9.34 11.58
N LYS A 92 -16.86 10.37 11.62
CA LYS A 92 -17.00 11.49 12.56
C LYS A 92 -17.82 12.65 11.97
N GLU A 93 -17.81 12.83 10.65
CA GLU A 93 -18.64 13.86 10.00
C GLU A 93 -20.14 13.53 10.01
N ALA A 94 -20.51 12.25 10.01
CA ALA A 94 -21.92 11.82 10.12
C ALA A 94 -22.54 12.08 11.50
N GLN A 95 -21.75 12.39 12.54
CA GLN A 95 -22.24 12.63 13.90
C GLN A 95 -22.43 14.11 14.25
N HIS A 96 -21.94 15.06 13.44
CA HIS A 96 -22.10 16.49 13.73
C HIS A 96 -23.39 17.13 13.18
N THR A 97 -24.20 16.41 12.39
CA THR A 97 -25.41 16.96 11.74
C THR A 97 -26.73 16.47 12.37
N LYS A 98 -26.76 16.19 13.67
CA LYS A 98 -28.02 15.91 14.39
C LYS A 98 -28.09 16.66 15.72
N VAL A 99 -28.15 17.98 15.65
CA VAL A 99 -28.64 18.80 16.77
C VAL A 99 -29.90 19.53 16.34
N ARG A 100 -30.97 19.24 17.10
CA ARG A 100 -32.28 19.91 17.18
C ARG A 100 -33.26 19.74 16.01
N CYS A 101 -34.22 18.83 16.23
CA CYS A 101 -35.65 19.15 16.21
C CYS A 101 -36.36 18.23 17.23
N ARG A 102 -36.89 18.81 18.32
CA ARG A 102 -37.81 18.13 19.23
C ARG A 102 -39.21 18.14 18.61
N VAL A 103 -39.78 17.00 18.21
CA VAL A 103 -41.23 16.70 18.34
C VAL A 103 -41.44 15.17 18.39
N ASN A 104 -42.25 14.76 19.36
CA ASN A 104 -42.82 13.46 19.76
C ASN A 104 -43.07 12.35 18.68
N MET A 105 -42.69 11.09 19.03
CA MET A 105 -43.09 9.69 18.64
C MET A 105 -44.14 9.41 17.52
N PRO A 106 -44.28 8.15 17.01
CA PRO A 106 -43.34 7.03 16.79
C PRO A 106 -43.43 6.37 15.37
N GLU A 107 -42.46 5.49 15.08
CA GLU A 107 -42.37 4.40 14.06
C GLU A 107 -42.77 4.61 12.58
N LEU A 108 -41.78 4.47 11.68
CA LEU A 108 -41.93 3.58 10.52
C LEU A 108 -40.57 2.99 10.11
N THR A 109 -40.40 1.71 10.42
CA THR A 109 -39.39 0.80 9.90
C THR A 109 -39.50 0.71 8.38
N VAL A 110 -38.44 1.05 7.67
CA VAL A 110 -38.18 0.49 6.33
C VAL A 110 -36.82 -0.17 6.37
N VAL A 111 -36.86 -1.47 6.69
CA VAL A 111 -35.77 -2.40 6.43
C VAL A 111 -35.89 -2.82 4.96
N GLN A 112 -34.90 -2.52 4.14
CA GLN A 112 -34.62 -3.27 2.91
C GLN A 112 -33.43 -4.20 3.16
N ALA A 113 -33.55 -5.41 2.62
CA ALA A 113 -33.08 -6.65 3.22
C ALA A 113 -31.73 -7.18 2.71
N GLY A 114 -31.01 -7.87 3.62
CA GLY A 114 -30.01 -8.93 3.41
C GLY A 114 -28.56 -8.46 3.51
N ASP A 115 -27.79 -8.62 4.60
CA ASP A 115 -27.88 -9.49 5.77
C ASP A 115 -27.48 -8.72 7.04
N THR A 116 -28.19 -8.93 8.14
CA THR A 116 -27.86 -8.31 9.44
C THR A 116 -26.84 -9.16 10.18
N ILE A 117 -25.71 -8.55 10.53
CA ILE A 117 -24.67 -9.15 11.36
C ILE A 117 -25.15 -9.17 12.81
N GLU A 118 -25.25 -10.36 13.40
CA GLU A 118 -25.42 -10.53 14.85
C GLU A 118 -24.06 -10.29 15.54
N ILE A 119 -23.95 -9.18 16.27
CA ILE A 119 -22.83 -8.98 17.19
C ILE A 119 -23.25 -9.56 18.54
N VAL A 120 -22.76 -10.77 18.83
CA VAL A 120 -22.91 -11.39 20.15
C VAL A 120 -21.90 -10.73 21.10
N GLU A 121 -22.37 -9.78 21.92
CA GLU A 121 -21.60 -9.23 23.03
C GLU A 121 -21.45 -10.31 24.12
N ARG A 122 -20.29 -10.97 24.18
CA ARG A 122 -19.90 -11.74 25.36
C ARG A 122 -19.37 -10.77 26.40
N TYR A 123 -20.20 -10.40 27.36
CA TYR A 123 -19.74 -9.72 28.58
C TYR A 123 -19.02 -10.74 29.46
N ASP A 124 -17.72 -10.52 29.64
CA ASP A 124 -16.89 -11.17 30.65
C ASP A 124 -17.21 -10.49 31.99
N SER A 125 -18.22 -10.99 32.72
CA SER A 125 -18.50 -10.53 34.08
C SER A 125 -17.74 -11.40 35.07
N SER A 126 -16.49 -11.00 35.35
CA SER A 126 -15.75 -11.49 36.51
C SER A 126 -15.91 -10.50 37.67
N ASP A 127 -16.45 -11.04 38.77
CA ASP A 127 -16.31 -10.64 40.17
C ASP A 127 -16.86 -9.28 40.64
N GLU A 128 -18.07 -9.33 41.20
CA GLU A 128 -18.41 -8.55 42.40
C GLU A 128 -18.40 -9.51 43.60
N ASP A 129 -17.33 -9.40 44.39
CA ASP A 129 -17.16 -9.98 45.71
C ASP A 129 -17.96 -9.12 46.70
N THR A 130 -19.07 -9.63 47.25
CA THR A 130 -19.72 -9.05 48.43
C THR A 130 -19.74 -10.07 49.55
N MET A 131 -18.90 -9.80 50.57
CA MET A 131 -19.03 -10.32 51.93
C MET A 131 -20.30 -9.82 52.62
#